data_AF-A0A961CKX4-F1
#
_entry.id   AF-A0A961CKX4-F1
#
_cell.length_a   1.000
_cell.length_b   1.000
_cell.length_c   1.000
_cell.angle_alpha   90.00
_cell.angle_beta   90.00
_cell.angle_gamma   90.00
#
_symmetry.space_group_name_H-M   'P 1'
#
loop_
_entity.id
_entity.type
_entity.pdbx_description
1 polymer ?
#
loop_
_entity_poly.entity_id
_entity_poly.type
_entity_poly.pdbx_seq_one_letter_code
_entity_poly.pdbx_strand_id
1 'polypeptide(L)'
;MSAIAALLPGRADYAGLRRTWRSDVIAGLTVGVVALPLALAFGITTGLGAAAGLTTAIVAGLVAAVFGGSDVQVSGPTGAMTVVLVPLVARFGADAVVVVGVLAGMLVLAAGLLRLGRALAYIPWPVVEGFTLGIAVIIFLQQVPAALGVATPEGENPAVVAGRAVAEAGASSGTIQALALVGVVVAIMVVTPRLHRSAPASLLAVVAATVLAAVAGWDVATIGALPSALPTLHLPSVGLGDLSEFVGPAIAVAALAAIESLLSAKVADGMADGRRHQPDRELVGQGLANVAAPLLGGMPATGAIARTAVNVRAGARTRLAAITHAAVLVVIVLAGSGLVARIPLA
;
A
#
# COMPACT_ATOMS: atom_id res chain seq x y z
N MET A 1 18.18 3.77 -30.88
CA MET A 1 16.88 3.86 -30.17
C MET A 1 16.89 5.13 -29.33
N SER A 2 15.84 5.97 -29.40
CA SER A 2 15.75 7.20 -28.60
C SER A 2 15.84 6.90 -27.10
N ALA A 3 16.42 7.81 -26.32
CA ALA A 3 16.50 7.73 -24.86
C ALA A 3 15.13 7.46 -24.18
N ILE A 4 14.05 7.96 -24.78
CA ILE A 4 12.67 7.79 -24.30
C ILE A 4 12.14 6.38 -24.61
N ALA A 5 12.51 5.81 -25.75
CA ALA A 5 12.06 4.47 -26.15
C ALA A 5 12.54 3.37 -25.19
N ALA A 6 13.64 3.61 -24.46
CA ALA A 6 14.13 2.69 -23.43
C ALA A 6 13.29 2.70 -22.14
N LEU A 7 12.49 3.75 -21.92
CA LEU A 7 11.64 3.91 -20.73
C LEU A 7 10.23 3.34 -20.94
N LEU A 8 9.85 3.06 -22.18
CA LEU A 8 8.54 2.51 -22.52
C LEU A 8 8.52 0.97 -22.40
N PRO A 9 7.35 0.37 -22.09
CA PRO A 9 7.19 -1.08 -22.11
C PRO A 9 7.45 -1.68 -23.49
N GLY A 10 8.16 -2.81 -23.52
CA GLY A 10 8.51 -3.51 -24.73
C GLY A 10 8.32 -5.01 -24.62
N ARG A 11 8.39 -5.71 -25.76
CA ARG A 11 8.24 -7.18 -25.82
C ARG A 11 9.26 -7.93 -24.95
N ALA A 12 10.45 -7.36 -24.77
CA ALA A 12 11.51 -7.94 -23.94
C ALA A 12 11.12 -8.03 -22.44
N ASP A 13 10.17 -7.22 -21.98
CA ASP A 13 9.72 -7.25 -20.59
C ASP A 13 8.84 -8.45 -20.25
N TYR A 14 8.35 -9.14 -21.29
CA TYR A 14 7.58 -10.37 -21.20
C TYR A 14 8.38 -11.57 -21.74
N ALA A 15 9.71 -11.41 -21.86
CA ALA A 15 10.59 -12.52 -22.22
C ALA A 15 10.49 -13.61 -21.16
N GLY A 16 10.36 -14.87 -21.59
CA GLY A 16 10.20 -16.01 -20.67
C GLY A 16 8.77 -16.30 -20.24
N LEU A 17 7.80 -15.41 -20.49
CA LEU A 17 6.39 -15.57 -20.09
C LEU A 17 5.80 -16.92 -20.50
N ARG A 18 6.10 -17.39 -21.71
CA ARG A 18 5.61 -18.70 -22.22
C ARG A 18 5.98 -19.88 -21.33
N ARG A 19 7.08 -19.79 -20.58
CA ARG A 19 7.55 -20.84 -19.67
C ARG A 19 7.10 -20.59 -18.22
N THR A 20 6.96 -19.33 -17.82
CA THR A 20 6.74 -18.93 -16.42
C THR A 20 5.31 -18.55 -16.09
N TRP A 21 4.40 -18.47 -17.07
CA TRP A 21 3.04 -17.96 -16.84
C TRP A 21 2.30 -18.64 -15.68
N ARG A 22 2.49 -19.95 -15.48
CA ARG A 22 1.87 -20.68 -14.37
C ARG A 22 2.38 -20.20 -13.02
N SER A 23 3.71 -20.07 -12.88
CA SER A 23 4.31 -19.59 -11.63
C SER A 23 3.96 -18.12 -11.39
N ASP A 24 3.94 -17.30 -12.44
CA ASP A 24 3.56 -15.89 -12.36
C ASP A 24 2.09 -15.72 -11.93
N VAL A 25 1.16 -16.52 -12.48
CA VAL A 25 -0.25 -16.47 -12.08
C VAL A 25 -0.46 -16.91 -10.63
N ILE A 26 0.21 -18.00 -10.20
CA ILE A 26 0.14 -18.48 -8.82
C ILE A 26 0.75 -17.44 -7.85
N ALA A 27 1.86 -16.83 -8.24
CA ALA A 27 2.49 -15.77 -7.45
C ALA A 27 1.59 -14.54 -7.33
N GLY A 28 0.99 -14.09 -8.44
CA GLY A 28 0.03 -12.99 -8.45
C GLY A 28 -1.21 -13.26 -7.61
N LEU A 29 -1.75 -14.49 -7.65
CA LEU A 29 -2.84 -14.92 -6.77
C LEU A 29 -2.42 -14.86 -5.30
N THR A 30 -1.26 -15.42 -4.97
CA THR A 30 -0.73 -15.44 -3.60
C THR A 30 -0.56 -14.02 -3.05
N VAL A 31 0.03 -13.13 -3.84
CA VAL A 31 0.23 -11.73 -3.44
C VAL A 31 -1.08 -10.97 -3.39
N GLY A 32 -2.01 -11.18 -4.32
CA GLY A 32 -3.38 -10.62 -4.28
C GLY A 32 -4.06 -10.90 -2.94
N VAL A 33 -4.05 -12.16 -2.53
CA VAL A 33 -4.66 -12.61 -1.27
C VAL A 33 -3.96 -12.00 -0.05
N VAL A 34 -2.62 -11.99 -0.03
CA VAL A 34 -1.83 -11.44 1.10
C VAL A 34 -1.93 -9.91 1.18
N ALA A 35 -2.05 -9.23 0.05
CA ALA A 35 -2.05 -7.78 -0.04
C ALA A 35 -3.41 -7.15 0.28
N LEU A 36 -4.52 -7.89 0.12
CA LEU A 36 -5.87 -7.38 0.35
C LEU A 36 -6.03 -6.78 1.76
N PRO A 37 -5.73 -7.48 2.87
CA PRO A 37 -5.85 -6.89 4.21
C PRO A 37 -5.04 -5.61 4.39
N LEU A 38 -3.80 -5.60 3.87
CA LEU A 38 -2.91 -4.45 4.00
C LEU A 38 -3.42 -3.24 3.20
N ALA A 39 -3.95 -3.46 2.00
CA ALA A 39 -4.49 -2.39 1.18
C ALA A 39 -5.68 -1.71 1.87
N LEU A 40 -6.60 -2.51 2.42
CA LEU A 40 -7.76 -2.00 3.17
C LEU A 40 -7.31 -1.25 4.42
N ALA A 41 -6.42 -1.83 5.22
CA ALA A 41 -5.93 -1.23 6.45
C ALA A 41 -5.26 0.14 6.21
N PHE A 42 -4.42 0.27 5.19
CA PHE A 42 -3.76 1.54 4.86
C PHE A 42 -4.75 2.58 4.32
N GLY A 43 -5.74 2.18 3.51
CA GLY A 43 -6.80 3.08 3.05
C GLY A 43 -7.65 3.63 4.21
N ILE A 44 -8.00 2.78 5.17
CA ILE A 44 -8.75 3.19 6.37
C ILE A 44 -7.90 4.10 7.26
N THR A 45 -6.65 3.71 7.52
CA THR A 45 -5.74 4.47 8.39
C THR A 45 -5.49 5.88 7.86
N THR A 46 -5.42 6.08 6.54
CA THR A 46 -5.30 7.43 5.95
C THR A 46 -6.53 8.32 6.10
N GLY A 47 -7.68 7.76 6.50
CA GLY A 47 -8.96 8.47 6.54
C GLY A 47 -9.67 8.57 5.19
N LEU A 48 -9.09 8.03 4.11
CA LEU A 48 -9.71 7.99 2.77
C LEU A 48 -10.68 6.81 2.59
N GLY A 49 -10.60 5.83 3.50
CA GLY A 49 -11.43 4.63 3.49
C GLY A 49 -10.80 3.47 2.72
N ALA A 50 -11.36 2.28 2.96
CA ALA A 50 -10.86 1.03 2.39
C ALA A 50 -10.86 1.01 0.85
N ALA A 51 -11.81 1.70 0.24
CA ALA A 51 -11.90 1.87 -1.20
C ALA A 51 -10.64 2.48 -1.81
N ALA A 52 -10.12 3.56 -1.22
CA ALA A 52 -8.94 4.25 -1.71
C ALA A 52 -7.70 3.33 -1.69
N GLY A 53 -7.52 2.57 -0.60
CA GLY A 53 -6.44 1.61 -0.49
C GLY A 53 -6.51 0.50 -1.54
N LEU A 54 -7.72 -0.01 -1.80
CA LEU A 54 -7.97 -1.05 -2.79
C LEU A 54 -7.77 -0.55 -4.22
N THR A 55 -8.33 0.61 -4.55
CA THR A 55 -8.10 1.32 -5.81
C THR A 55 -6.61 1.53 -6.06
N THR A 56 -5.87 1.93 -5.03
CA THR A 56 -4.42 2.13 -5.12
C THR A 56 -3.69 0.83 -5.45
N ALA A 57 -4.02 -0.25 -4.74
CA ALA A 57 -3.40 -1.55 -4.99
C ALA A 57 -3.68 -2.08 -6.41
N ILE A 58 -4.88 -1.80 -6.95
CA ILE A 58 -5.25 -2.19 -8.32
C ILE A 58 -4.57 -1.29 -9.35
N VAL A 59 -4.81 0.02 -9.29
CA VAL A 59 -4.39 0.98 -10.31
C VAL A 59 -2.88 1.19 -10.27
N ALA A 60 -2.32 1.55 -9.12
CA ALA A 60 -0.89 1.76 -9.02
C ALA A 60 -0.12 0.46 -9.22
N GLY A 61 -0.64 -0.67 -8.71
CA GLY A 61 -0.06 -1.99 -8.94
C GLY A 61 0.03 -2.35 -10.42
N LEU A 62 -1.05 -2.12 -11.18
CA LEU A 62 -1.09 -2.37 -12.61
C LEU A 62 -0.19 -1.40 -13.42
N VAL A 63 -0.31 -0.10 -13.18
CA VAL A 63 0.43 0.93 -13.91
C VAL A 63 1.93 0.77 -13.66
N ALA A 64 2.35 0.60 -12.40
CA ALA A 64 3.76 0.37 -12.08
C ALA A 64 4.27 -0.97 -12.64
N ALA A 65 3.47 -2.04 -12.65
CA ALA A 65 3.88 -3.31 -13.25
C ALA A 65 4.16 -3.20 -14.75
N VAL A 66 3.33 -2.43 -15.48
CA VAL A 66 3.48 -2.26 -16.93
C VAL A 66 4.63 -1.30 -17.26
N PHE A 67 4.67 -0.14 -16.62
CA PHE A 67 5.61 0.94 -16.99
C PHE A 67 6.91 0.94 -16.19
N GLY A 68 6.95 0.28 -15.03
CA GLY A 68 8.09 0.24 -14.12
C GLY A 68 9.32 -0.48 -14.66
N GLY A 69 10.40 -0.47 -13.88
CA GLY A 69 11.72 -0.99 -14.25
C GLY A 69 11.97 -2.41 -13.74
N SER A 70 11.23 -2.88 -12.75
CA SER A 70 11.33 -4.23 -12.17
C SER A 70 10.32 -5.21 -12.76
N ASP A 71 10.72 -6.48 -12.89
CA ASP A 71 9.86 -7.54 -13.43
C ASP A 71 8.97 -8.20 -12.36
N VAL A 72 9.33 -8.10 -11.08
CA VAL A 72 8.68 -8.84 -9.99
C VAL A 72 8.15 -7.94 -8.87
N GLN A 73 8.38 -6.64 -8.98
CA GLN A 73 7.94 -5.67 -7.98
C GLN A 73 6.43 -5.49 -7.96
N VAL A 74 5.89 -5.37 -6.76
CA VAL A 74 4.47 -5.13 -6.54
C VAL A 74 4.28 -3.80 -5.85
N SER A 75 3.57 -2.90 -6.50
CA SER A 75 3.26 -1.56 -5.99
C SER A 75 1.85 -1.46 -5.42
N GLY A 76 1.65 -0.48 -4.55
CA GLY A 76 0.34 -0.13 -3.99
C GLY A 76 0.50 0.73 -2.74
N PRO A 77 -0.52 0.80 -1.87
CA PRO A 77 -0.44 1.64 -0.67
C PRO A 77 0.58 1.05 0.32
N THR A 78 1.37 1.90 0.98
CA THR A 78 2.34 1.46 2.01
C THR A 78 2.08 2.18 3.33
N GLY A 79 2.58 1.58 4.42
CA GLY A 79 2.48 2.20 5.75
C GLY A 79 3.23 3.53 5.83
N ALA A 80 4.41 3.62 5.22
CA ALA A 80 5.16 4.87 5.15
C ALA A 80 4.39 5.98 4.45
N MET A 81 3.78 5.65 3.30
CA MET A 81 2.96 6.61 2.57
C MET A 81 1.74 7.03 3.40
N THR A 82 1.12 6.08 4.10
CA THR A 82 0.01 6.33 5.02
C THR A 82 0.38 7.32 6.11
N VAL A 83 1.57 7.17 6.73
CA VAL A 83 2.06 8.08 7.77
C VAL A 83 2.16 9.53 7.29
N VAL A 84 2.56 9.76 6.03
CA VAL A 84 2.66 11.10 5.45
C VAL A 84 1.28 11.66 5.08
N LEU A 85 0.34 10.81 4.67
CA LEU A 85 -0.99 11.22 4.20
C LEU A 85 -1.99 11.48 5.34
N VAL A 86 -1.89 10.79 6.47
CA VAL A 86 -2.77 11.00 7.64
C VAL A 86 -2.87 12.49 8.05
N PRO A 87 -1.75 13.20 8.33
CA PRO A 87 -1.84 14.61 8.71
C PRO A 87 -2.31 15.50 7.55
N LEU A 88 -2.04 15.11 6.29
CA LEU A 88 -2.51 15.84 5.12
C LEU A 88 -4.04 15.77 5.00
N VAL A 89 -4.62 14.58 5.17
CA VAL A 89 -6.08 14.37 5.17
C VAL A 89 -6.73 15.07 6.35
N ALA A 90 -6.14 14.98 7.54
CA ALA A 90 -6.67 15.66 8.73
C ALA A 90 -6.73 17.18 8.56
N ARG A 91 -5.72 17.77 7.89
CA ARG A 91 -5.63 19.23 7.72
C ARG A 91 -6.37 19.78 6.51
N PHE A 92 -6.33 19.07 5.38
CA PHE A 92 -6.79 19.57 4.09
C PHE A 92 -7.88 18.71 3.43
N GLY A 93 -8.27 17.61 4.06
CA GLY A 93 -9.27 16.68 3.54
C GLY A 93 -8.76 15.75 2.43
N ALA A 94 -9.66 14.94 1.89
CA ALA A 94 -9.34 13.90 0.92
C ALA A 94 -8.85 14.44 -0.43
N ASP A 95 -9.40 15.57 -0.90
CA ASP A 95 -9.03 16.18 -2.18
C ASP A 95 -7.55 16.61 -2.23
N ALA A 96 -6.96 16.96 -1.08
CA ALA A 96 -5.55 17.27 -0.98
C ALA A 96 -4.65 16.09 -1.35
N VAL A 97 -5.08 14.86 -1.07
CA VAL A 97 -4.33 13.64 -1.44
C VAL A 97 -4.27 13.49 -2.95
N VAL A 98 -5.34 13.86 -3.65
CA VAL A 98 -5.37 13.82 -5.13
C VAL A 98 -4.38 14.83 -5.70
N VAL A 99 -4.41 16.07 -5.23
CA VAL A 99 -3.49 17.13 -5.66
C VAL A 99 -2.03 16.77 -5.36
N VAL A 100 -1.73 16.44 -4.11
CA VAL A 100 -0.37 16.06 -3.67
C VAL A 100 0.12 14.84 -4.41
N GLY A 101 -0.75 13.84 -4.62
CA GLY A 101 -0.41 12.62 -5.34
C GLY A 101 -0.06 12.87 -6.79
N VAL A 102 -0.88 13.65 -7.50
CA VAL A 102 -0.60 14.03 -8.90
C VAL A 102 0.69 14.84 -8.99
N LEU A 103 0.89 15.85 -8.15
CA LEU A 103 2.12 16.65 -8.13
C LEU A 103 3.34 15.78 -7.84
N ALA A 104 3.26 14.90 -6.84
CA ALA A 104 4.34 13.97 -6.53
C ALA A 104 4.61 13.01 -7.68
N GLY A 105 3.58 12.45 -8.31
CA GLY A 105 3.70 11.59 -9.49
C GLY A 105 4.39 12.30 -10.65
N MET A 106 4.07 13.57 -10.89
CA MET A 106 4.74 14.40 -11.90
C MET A 106 6.21 14.65 -11.56
N LEU A 107 6.55 14.91 -10.29
CA LEU A 107 7.93 15.06 -9.84
C LEU A 107 8.74 13.77 -10.01
N VAL A 108 8.17 12.62 -9.64
CA VAL A 108 8.82 11.31 -9.79
C VAL A 108 8.98 10.95 -11.27
N LEU A 109 7.97 11.23 -12.09
CA LEU A 109 8.03 11.05 -13.55
C LEU A 109 9.14 11.91 -14.15
N ALA A 110 9.22 13.19 -13.78
CA ALA A 110 10.28 14.09 -14.22
C ALA A 110 11.66 13.57 -13.78
N ALA A 111 11.81 13.10 -12.55
CA ALA A 111 13.06 12.50 -12.07
C ALA A 111 13.48 11.27 -12.89
N GLY A 112 12.53 10.40 -13.27
CA GLY A 112 12.80 9.28 -14.17
C GLY A 112 13.22 9.70 -15.58
N LEU A 113 12.54 10.69 -16.16
CA LEU A 113 12.87 11.25 -17.48
C LEU A 113 14.25 11.93 -17.49
N LEU A 114 14.61 12.60 -16.40
CA LEU A 114 15.93 13.23 -16.19
C LEU A 114 17.02 12.24 -15.76
N ARG A 115 16.70 10.94 -15.65
CA ARG A 115 17.63 9.86 -15.28
C ARG A 115 18.25 10.01 -13.89
N LEU A 116 17.46 10.49 -12.95
CA LEU A 116 17.86 10.66 -11.55
C LEU A 116 17.70 9.39 -10.72
N GLY A 117 17.23 8.27 -11.30
CA GLY A 117 17.02 7.02 -10.55
C GLY A 117 18.31 6.44 -9.96
N ARG A 118 19.45 6.68 -10.62
CA ARG A 118 20.76 6.28 -10.11
C ARG A 118 21.22 7.11 -8.91
N ALA A 119 20.71 8.34 -8.77
CA ALA A 119 21.09 9.21 -7.66
C ALA A 119 20.68 8.63 -6.29
N LEU A 120 19.70 7.71 -6.27
CA LEU A 120 19.31 7.03 -5.04
C LEU A 120 20.44 6.18 -4.44
N ALA A 121 21.39 5.70 -5.26
CA ALA A 121 22.54 4.96 -4.76
C ALA A 121 23.41 5.76 -3.77
N TYR A 122 23.24 7.08 -3.69
CA TYR A 122 23.96 7.97 -2.79
C TYR A 122 23.25 8.24 -1.46
N ILE A 123 22.03 7.73 -1.23
CA ILE A 123 21.39 7.86 0.08
C ILE A 123 22.09 6.95 1.09
N PRO A 124 22.61 7.49 2.21
CA PRO A 124 23.25 6.68 3.24
C PRO A 124 22.28 5.70 3.89
N TRP A 125 22.71 4.45 4.11
CA TRP A 125 21.93 3.44 4.85
C TRP A 125 21.40 3.92 6.21
N PRO A 126 22.16 4.68 7.03
CA PRO A 126 21.63 5.20 8.30
C PRO A 126 20.38 6.08 8.15
N VAL A 127 20.23 6.81 7.03
CA VAL A 127 19.04 7.63 6.76
C VAL A 127 17.84 6.75 6.51
N VAL A 128 18.00 5.69 5.72
CA VAL A 128 16.93 4.71 5.42
C VAL A 128 16.51 3.96 6.68
N GLU A 129 17.48 3.54 7.51
CA GLU A 129 17.21 2.86 8.78
C GLU A 129 16.45 3.77 9.76
N GLY A 130 16.94 5.00 9.97
CA GLY A 130 16.28 5.98 10.84
C GLY A 130 14.86 6.32 10.37
N PHE A 131 14.69 6.51 9.06
CA PHE A 131 13.38 6.76 8.45
C PHE A 131 12.42 5.57 8.66
N THR A 132 12.89 4.35 8.42
CA THR A 132 12.09 3.12 8.60
C THR A 132 11.68 2.92 10.06
N LEU A 133 12.60 3.14 11.01
CA LEU A 133 12.32 3.04 12.44
C LEU A 133 11.32 4.12 12.88
N GLY A 134 11.48 5.35 12.41
CA GLY A 134 10.55 6.45 12.68
C GLY A 134 9.14 6.12 12.21
N ILE A 135 8.99 5.63 10.97
CA ILE A 135 7.69 5.17 10.45
C ILE A 135 7.13 4.02 11.27
N ALA A 136 7.94 3.04 11.67
CA ALA A 136 7.47 1.91 12.46
C ALA A 136 6.85 2.37 13.80
N VAL A 137 7.49 3.33 14.48
CA VAL A 137 6.95 3.93 15.71
C VAL A 137 5.66 4.69 15.44
N ILE A 138 5.62 5.50 14.37
CA ILE A 138 4.41 6.28 14.04
C ILE A 138 3.24 5.37 13.67
N ILE A 139 3.47 4.33 12.85
CA ILE A 139 2.44 3.33 12.53
C ILE A 139 1.92 2.70 13.81
N PHE A 140 2.81 2.23 14.70
CA PHE A 140 2.40 1.64 15.97
C PHE A 140 1.48 2.58 16.77
N LEU A 141 1.88 3.84 16.94
CA LEU A 141 1.08 4.85 17.65
C LEU A 141 -0.27 5.10 16.97
N GLN A 142 -0.31 5.17 15.64
CA GLN A 142 -1.54 5.37 14.87
C GLN A 142 -2.51 4.19 14.96
N GLN A 143 -2.04 2.98 15.26
CA GLN A 143 -2.92 1.82 15.44
C GLN A 143 -3.52 1.69 16.85
N VAL A 144 -3.01 2.43 17.85
CA VAL A 144 -3.46 2.34 19.25
C VAL A 144 -4.97 2.58 19.42
N PRO A 145 -5.60 3.61 18.82
CA PRO A 145 -7.03 3.83 18.98
C PRO A 145 -7.88 2.66 18.47
N ALA A 146 -7.56 2.13 17.28
CA ALA A 146 -8.24 0.99 16.69
C ALA A 146 -8.07 -0.28 17.53
N ALA A 147 -6.85 -0.54 18.02
CA ALA A 147 -6.55 -1.69 18.87
C ALA A 147 -7.29 -1.67 20.22
N LEU A 148 -7.60 -0.47 20.73
CA LEU A 148 -8.39 -0.27 21.94
C LEU A 148 -9.90 -0.20 21.68
N GLY A 149 -10.34 -0.21 20.42
CA GLY A 149 -11.75 -0.09 20.07
C GLY A 149 -12.37 1.26 20.48
N VAL A 150 -11.58 2.33 20.48
CA VAL A 150 -12.04 3.69 20.78
C VAL A 150 -12.07 4.55 19.52
N ALA A 151 -12.92 5.58 19.51
CA ALA A 151 -12.90 6.57 18.45
C ALA A 151 -11.54 7.28 18.43
N THR A 152 -10.99 7.54 17.25
CA THR A 152 -9.69 8.21 17.13
C THR A 152 -9.78 9.64 17.67
N PRO A 153 -9.01 9.98 18.74
CA PRO A 153 -9.02 11.34 19.27
C PRO A 153 -8.46 12.34 18.27
N GLU A 154 -8.97 13.57 18.28
CA GLU A 154 -8.44 14.65 17.45
C GLU A 154 -7.01 15.03 17.85
N GLY A 155 -6.14 15.22 16.85
CA GLY A 155 -4.79 15.73 17.03
C GLY A 155 -3.82 15.37 15.90
N GLU A 156 -2.81 16.21 15.70
CA GLU A 156 -1.77 15.99 14.68
C GLU A 156 -0.59 15.14 15.17
N ASN A 157 -0.38 15.06 16.49
CA ASN A 157 0.74 14.32 17.09
C ASN A 157 0.32 12.87 17.45
N PRO A 158 0.85 11.83 16.78
CA PRO A 158 0.45 10.44 17.01
C PRO A 158 0.65 9.97 18.45
N ALA A 159 1.68 10.45 19.16
CA ALA A 159 1.94 10.06 20.55
C ALA A 159 0.89 10.62 21.50
N VAL A 160 0.46 11.87 21.27
CA VAL A 160 -0.61 12.51 22.05
C VAL A 160 -1.95 11.82 21.79
N VAL A 161 -2.25 11.53 20.52
CA VAL A 161 -3.47 10.80 20.12
C VAL A 161 -3.52 9.41 20.76
N ALA A 162 -2.42 8.65 20.71
CA ALA A 162 -2.33 7.35 21.35
C ALA A 162 -2.49 7.42 22.88
N GLY A 163 -1.88 8.42 23.54
CA GLY A 163 -2.02 8.62 24.98
C GLY A 163 -3.45 8.93 25.42
N ARG A 164 -4.17 9.77 24.64
CA ARG A 164 -5.59 10.06 24.87
C ARG A 164 -6.46 8.82 24.67
N ALA A 165 -6.21 8.04 23.62
CA ALA A 165 -6.93 6.79 23.37
C ALA A 165 -6.79 5.80 24.54
N VAL A 166 -5.59 5.69 25.14
CA VAL A 166 -5.37 4.87 26.34
C VAL A 166 -6.15 5.39 27.55
N ALA A 167 -6.24 6.71 27.72
CA ALA A 167 -7.02 7.31 28.81
C ALA A 167 -8.54 7.05 28.66
N GLU A 168 -9.04 7.05 27.42
CA GLU A 168 -10.45 6.79 27.11
C GLU A 168 -10.83 5.30 27.11
N ALA A 169 -9.85 4.41 26.92
CA ALA A 169 -10.06 2.96 26.84
C ALA A 169 -10.73 2.36 28.08
N GLY A 170 -10.50 2.93 29.27
CA GLY A 170 -11.13 2.49 30.52
C GLY A 170 -12.64 2.76 30.59
N ALA A 171 -13.14 3.71 29.79
CA ALA A 171 -14.56 4.07 29.75
C ALA A 171 -15.32 3.39 28.59
N SER A 172 -14.62 2.83 27.60
CA SER A 172 -15.23 2.16 26.46
C SER A 172 -15.65 0.72 26.80
N SER A 173 -16.91 0.39 26.50
CA SER A 173 -17.45 -0.96 26.69
C SER A 173 -16.95 -1.98 25.65
N GLY A 174 -16.28 -1.50 24.59
CA GLY A 174 -15.77 -2.32 23.48
C GLY A 174 -14.29 -2.70 23.58
N THR A 175 -13.57 -2.17 24.57
CA THR A 175 -12.10 -2.32 24.68
C THR A 175 -11.66 -3.77 24.85
N ILE A 176 -12.39 -4.57 25.64
CA ILE A 176 -12.03 -5.96 25.90
C ILE A 176 -12.17 -6.80 24.62
N GLN A 177 -13.24 -6.58 23.86
CA GLN A 177 -13.53 -7.24 22.60
C GLN A 177 -12.47 -6.88 21.56
N ALA A 178 -12.12 -5.59 21.44
CA ALA A 178 -11.06 -5.13 20.55
C ALA A 178 -9.70 -5.75 20.90
N LEU A 179 -9.30 -5.73 22.18
CA LEU A 179 -8.06 -6.34 22.64
C LEU A 179 -8.04 -7.87 22.44
N ALA A 180 -9.18 -8.54 22.58
CA ALA A 180 -9.30 -9.96 22.29
C ALA A 180 -9.08 -10.25 20.79
N LEU A 181 -9.66 -9.43 19.90
CA LEU A 181 -9.43 -9.52 18.44
C LEU A 181 -7.95 -9.28 18.11
N VAL A 182 -7.34 -8.23 18.64
CA VAL A 182 -5.91 -7.95 18.49
C VAL A 182 -5.07 -9.14 18.96
N GLY A 183 -5.40 -9.71 20.12
CA GLY A 183 -4.71 -10.88 20.66
C GLY A 183 -4.79 -12.09 19.73
N VAL A 184 -5.95 -12.35 19.14
CA VAL A 184 -6.14 -13.43 18.15
C VAL A 184 -5.34 -13.16 16.87
N VAL A 185 -5.39 -11.93 16.36
CA VAL A 185 -4.63 -11.52 15.16
C VAL A 185 -3.12 -11.70 15.39
N VAL A 186 -2.61 -11.22 16.51
CA VAL A 186 -1.18 -11.36 16.89
C VAL A 186 -0.81 -12.84 17.05
N ALA A 187 -1.63 -13.63 17.74
CA ALA A 187 -1.38 -15.06 17.92
C ALA A 187 -1.28 -15.78 16.57
N ILE A 188 -2.21 -15.53 15.65
CA ILE A 188 -2.20 -16.15 14.32
C ILE A 188 -0.99 -15.69 13.50
N MET A 189 -0.67 -14.39 13.52
CA MET A 189 0.48 -13.83 12.81
C MET A 189 1.82 -14.40 13.31
N VAL A 190 1.91 -14.74 14.59
CA VAL A 190 3.12 -15.25 15.24
C VAL A 190 3.23 -16.78 15.18
N VAL A 191 2.12 -17.51 15.28
CA VAL A 191 2.10 -18.99 15.31
C VAL A 191 2.08 -19.58 13.90
N THR A 192 1.29 -19.02 12.98
CA THR A 192 1.11 -19.59 11.63
C THR A 192 2.44 -19.76 10.87
N PRO A 193 3.34 -18.76 10.81
CA PRO A 193 4.60 -18.91 10.08
C PRO A 193 5.54 -19.97 10.70
N ARG A 194 5.35 -20.29 11.98
CA ARG A 194 6.11 -21.35 12.68
C ARG A 194 5.62 -22.75 12.33
N LEU A 195 4.32 -22.90 12.05
CA LEU A 195 3.71 -24.18 11.70
C LEU A 195 3.73 -24.43 10.18
N HIS A 196 3.33 -23.43 9.39
CA HIS A 196 3.25 -23.47 7.94
C HIS A 196 3.80 -22.19 7.31
N ARG A 197 5.07 -22.25 6.86
CA ARG A 197 5.78 -21.10 6.25
C ARG A 197 5.12 -20.53 4.99
N SER A 198 4.27 -21.30 4.33
CA SER A 198 3.59 -20.92 3.07
C SER A 198 2.18 -20.38 3.27
N ALA A 199 1.63 -20.45 4.49
CA ALA A 199 0.26 -20.02 4.74
C ALA A 199 0.17 -18.48 4.91
N PRO A 200 -0.82 -17.80 4.31
CA PRO A 200 -0.99 -16.36 4.40
C PRO A 200 -1.55 -15.97 5.77
N ALA A 201 -0.67 -15.78 6.76
CA ALA A 201 -1.05 -15.52 8.14
C ALA A 201 -1.99 -14.31 8.30
N SER A 202 -1.79 -13.25 7.51
CA SER A 202 -2.65 -12.05 7.54
C SER A 202 -4.09 -12.35 7.13
N LEU A 203 -4.30 -13.18 6.10
CA LEU A 203 -5.65 -13.58 5.68
C LEU A 203 -6.30 -14.47 6.74
N LEU A 204 -5.55 -15.45 7.27
CA LEU A 204 -6.06 -16.33 8.32
C LEU A 204 -6.46 -15.55 9.56
N ALA A 205 -5.68 -14.53 9.93
CA ALA A 205 -5.99 -13.64 11.04
C ALA A 205 -7.29 -12.86 10.80
N VAL A 206 -7.44 -12.25 9.61
CA VAL A 206 -8.67 -11.52 9.24
C VAL A 206 -9.89 -12.43 9.27
N VAL A 207 -9.79 -13.64 8.69
CA VAL A 207 -10.91 -14.59 8.67
C VAL A 207 -11.27 -15.04 10.09
N ALA A 208 -10.27 -15.40 10.91
CA ALA A 208 -10.52 -15.84 12.28
C ALA A 208 -11.11 -14.74 13.16
N ALA A 209 -10.60 -13.51 13.06
CA ALA A 209 -11.13 -12.35 13.78
C ALA A 209 -12.58 -12.04 13.36
N THR A 210 -12.86 -12.08 12.06
CA THR A 210 -14.21 -11.85 11.52
C THR A 210 -15.19 -12.93 11.99
N VAL A 211 -14.80 -14.21 11.95
CA VAL A 211 -15.64 -15.32 12.43
C VAL A 211 -15.86 -15.22 13.94
N LEU A 212 -14.83 -14.91 14.71
CA LEU A 212 -14.95 -14.75 16.17
C LEU A 212 -15.93 -13.64 16.52
N ALA A 213 -15.77 -12.44 15.94
CA ALA A 213 -16.66 -11.32 16.18
C ALA A 213 -18.12 -11.66 15.81
N ALA A 214 -18.33 -12.33 14.67
CA ALA A 214 -19.65 -12.71 14.19
C ALA A 214 -20.32 -13.78 15.08
N VAL A 215 -19.59 -14.81 15.50
CA VAL A 215 -20.12 -15.90 16.34
C VAL A 215 -20.37 -15.43 17.76
N ALA A 216 -19.50 -14.57 18.30
CA ALA A 216 -19.64 -14.02 19.63
C ALA A 216 -20.69 -12.88 19.71
N GLY A 217 -21.22 -12.43 18.57
CA GLY A 217 -22.20 -11.34 18.49
C GLY A 217 -21.64 -10.01 18.97
N TRP A 218 -20.34 -9.78 18.79
CA TRP A 218 -19.67 -8.56 19.25
C TRP A 218 -20.00 -7.39 18.33
N ASP A 219 -20.53 -6.31 18.90
CA ASP A 219 -20.75 -5.04 18.22
C ASP A 219 -19.43 -4.25 18.18
N VAL A 220 -18.55 -4.66 17.25
CA VAL A 220 -17.27 -4.01 17.00
C VAL A 220 -17.32 -3.23 15.69
N ALA A 221 -16.58 -2.14 15.61
CA ALA A 221 -16.47 -1.38 14.38
C ALA A 221 -15.90 -2.25 13.25
N THR A 222 -16.56 -2.25 12.09
CA THR A 222 -16.15 -2.99 10.89
C THR A 222 -15.80 -2.05 9.75
N ILE A 223 -15.15 -2.57 8.69
CA ILE A 223 -14.83 -1.81 7.47
C ILE A 223 -16.06 -1.12 6.87
N GLY A 224 -17.22 -1.77 6.88
CA GLY A 224 -18.45 -1.23 6.31
C GLY A 224 -18.53 -1.39 4.77
N ALA A 225 -19.56 -0.79 4.17
CA ALA A 225 -19.86 -1.00 2.75
C ALA A 225 -18.71 -0.52 1.85
N LEU A 226 -18.22 -1.43 0.99
CA LEU A 226 -17.31 -1.07 -0.08
C LEU A 226 -18.08 -0.61 -1.33
N PRO A 227 -17.51 0.30 -2.14
CA PRO A 227 -18.10 0.65 -3.43
C PRO A 227 -18.24 -0.60 -4.29
N SER A 228 -19.44 -0.81 -4.83
CA SER A 228 -19.73 -1.87 -5.80
C SER A 228 -19.37 -1.49 -7.24
N ALA A 229 -18.88 -0.26 -7.45
CA ALA A 229 -18.52 0.29 -8.75
C ALA A 229 -17.00 0.36 -8.93
N LEU A 230 -16.57 0.31 -10.19
CA LEU A 230 -15.17 0.53 -10.55
C LEU A 230 -14.74 1.98 -10.22
N PRO A 231 -13.44 2.21 -9.99
CA PRO A 231 -12.91 3.54 -9.72
C PRO A 231 -13.28 4.53 -10.83
N THR A 232 -13.92 5.64 -10.47
CA THR A 232 -14.25 6.74 -11.40
C THR A 232 -13.20 7.83 -11.37
N LEU A 233 -13.13 8.65 -12.41
CA LEU A 233 -12.23 9.81 -12.41
C LEU A 233 -12.72 10.84 -11.38
N HIS A 234 -11.86 11.15 -10.41
CA HIS A 234 -12.04 12.18 -9.39
C HIS A 234 -11.10 13.35 -9.69
N LEU A 235 -11.67 14.46 -10.14
CA LEU A 235 -10.93 15.71 -10.30
C LEU A 235 -11.00 16.48 -8.97
N PRO A 236 -9.85 16.94 -8.43
CA PRO A 236 -9.84 17.64 -7.16
C PRO A 236 -10.52 19.00 -7.28
N SER A 237 -11.27 19.40 -6.26
CA SER A 237 -11.97 20.69 -6.20
C SER A 237 -11.12 21.83 -5.62
N VAL A 238 -9.79 21.74 -5.76
CA VAL A 238 -8.84 22.68 -5.13
C VAL A 238 -8.58 23.90 -6.02
N GLY A 239 -8.62 25.10 -5.43
CA GLY A 239 -8.30 26.34 -6.12
C GLY A 239 -6.82 26.44 -6.49
N LEU A 240 -6.51 27.02 -7.65
CA LEU A 240 -5.13 27.18 -8.14
C LEU A 240 -4.23 28.03 -7.21
N GLY A 241 -4.82 28.86 -6.34
CA GLY A 241 -4.10 29.67 -5.35
C GLY A 241 -3.47 28.86 -4.20
N ASP A 242 -4.05 27.71 -3.87
CA ASP A 242 -3.65 26.89 -2.72
C ASP A 242 -2.54 25.88 -3.08
N LEU A 243 -2.14 25.82 -4.36
CA LEU A 243 -1.12 24.89 -4.86
C LEU A 243 0.23 25.04 -4.15
N SER A 244 0.54 26.24 -3.66
CA SER A 244 1.81 26.50 -2.94
C SER A 244 1.91 25.72 -1.62
N GLU A 245 0.78 25.47 -0.95
CA GLU A 245 0.73 24.72 0.31
C GLU A 245 1.00 23.21 0.10
N PHE A 246 0.74 22.71 -1.11
CA PHE A 246 0.91 21.31 -1.46
C PHE A 246 2.31 20.96 -1.99
N VAL A 247 3.15 21.95 -2.30
CA VAL A 247 4.50 21.71 -2.84
C VAL A 247 5.38 20.93 -1.85
N GLY A 248 5.40 21.34 -0.58
CA GLY A 248 6.18 20.67 0.47
C GLY A 248 5.77 19.20 0.65
N PRO A 249 4.48 18.92 0.91
CA PRO A 249 3.96 17.56 0.95
C PRO A 249 4.21 16.75 -0.33
N ALA A 250 4.06 17.35 -1.52
CA ALA A 250 4.32 16.66 -2.79
C ALA A 250 5.79 16.25 -2.95
N ILE A 251 6.75 17.08 -2.50
CA ILE A 251 8.17 16.72 -2.49
C ILE A 251 8.42 15.55 -1.54
N ALA A 252 7.81 15.56 -0.35
CA ALA A 252 7.95 14.47 0.62
C ALA A 252 7.38 13.15 0.08
N VAL A 253 6.17 13.18 -0.49
CA VAL A 253 5.52 12.02 -1.13
C VAL A 253 6.34 11.53 -2.33
N ALA A 254 6.86 12.43 -3.17
CA ALA A 254 7.68 12.08 -4.32
C ALA A 254 8.99 11.40 -3.91
N ALA A 255 9.69 11.98 -2.93
CA ALA A 255 10.91 11.41 -2.38
C ALA A 255 10.63 10.02 -1.80
N LEU A 256 9.56 9.88 -1.01
CA LEU A 256 9.17 8.61 -0.43
C LEU A 256 8.87 7.55 -1.48
N ALA A 257 8.04 7.88 -2.48
CA ALA A 257 7.68 6.98 -3.57
C ALA A 257 8.91 6.51 -4.36
N ALA A 258 9.83 7.43 -4.66
CA ALA A 258 11.07 7.13 -5.38
C ALA A 258 12.01 6.22 -4.55
N ILE A 259 12.25 6.60 -3.29
CA ILE A 259 13.19 5.91 -2.40
C ILE A 259 12.70 4.49 -2.10
N GLU A 260 11.47 4.33 -1.61
CA GLU A 260 10.93 3.02 -1.25
C GLU A 260 10.83 2.10 -2.46
N SER A 261 10.38 2.63 -3.60
CA SER A 261 10.21 1.82 -4.80
C SER A 261 11.53 1.24 -5.28
N LEU A 262 12.58 2.06 -5.36
CA LEU A 262 13.88 1.61 -5.82
C LEU A 262 14.61 0.75 -4.78
N LEU A 263 14.42 1.00 -3.48
CA LEU A 263 14.92 0.11 -2.43
C LEU A 263 14.24 -1.27 -2.53
N SER A 264 12.93 -1.29 -2.73
CA SER A 264 12.15 -2.51 -2.97
C SER A 264 12.63 -3.25 -4.22
N ALA A 265 12.89 -2.52 -5.32
CA ALA A 265 13.46 -3.07 -6.55
C ALA A 265 14.83 -3.72 -6.31
N LYS A 266 15.70 -3.03 -5.56
CA LYS A 266 17.03 -3.52 -5.22
C LYS A 266 16.99 -4.75 -4.33
N VAL A 267 16.06 -4.82 -3.37
CA VAL A 267 15.82 -6.02 -2.56
C VAL A 267 15.31 -7.17 -3.45
N ALA A 268 14.39 -6.87 -4.36
CA ALA A 268 13.86 -7.86 -5.30
C ALA A 268 14.95 -8.45 -6.21
N ASP A 269 15.87 -7.62 -6.72
CA ASP A 269 17.02 -8.05 -7.51
C ASP A 269 17.94 -9.03 -6.75
N GLY A 270 18.01 -8.91 -5.41
CA GLY A 270 18.78 -9.83 -4.57
C GLY A 270 18.05 -11.14 -4.27
N MET A 271 16.73 -11.19 -4.49
CA MET A 271 15.89 -12.36 -4.20
C MET A 271 15.50 -13.15 -5.45
N ALA A 272 15.37 -12.49 -6.60
CA ALA A 272 14.86 -13.06 -7.82
C ALA A 272 15.98 -13.44 -8.79
N ASP A 273 15.87 -14.62 -9.39
CA ASP A 273 16.70 -14.99 -10.53
C ASP A 273 16.16 -14.31 -11.79
N GLY A 274 16.81 -13.25 -12.27
CA GLY A 274 16.32 -12.55 -13.44
C GLY A 274 17.09 -11.31 -13.84
N ARG A 275 16.45 -10.49 -14.68
CA ARG A 275 16.97 -9.18 -15.05
C ARG A 275 16.91 -8.27 -13.83
N ARG A 276 17.98 -7.50 -13.64
CA ARG A 276 17.98 -6.42 -12.66
C ARG A 276 17.05 -5.30 -13.10
N HIS A 277 16.47 -4.62 -12.12
CA HIS A 277 15.61 -3.48 -12.38
C HIS A 277 16.37 -2.34 -13.10
N GLN A 278 15.61 -1.52 -13.85
CA GLN A 278 16.12 -0.28 -14.43
C GLN A 278 15.61 0.92 -13.60
N PRO A 279 16.46 1.62 -12.83
CA PRO A 279 16.03 2.64 -11.88
C PRO A 279 15.20 3.77 -12.50
N ASP A 280 15.66 4.33 -13.61
CA ASP A 280 14.98 5.48 -14.25
C ASP A 280 13.59 5.11 -14.76
N ARG A 281 13.45 3.87 -15.28
CA ARG A 281 12.18 3.32 -15.73
C ARG A 281 11.26 2.97 -14.56
N GLU A 282 11.82 2.54 -13.43
CA GLU A 282 11.05 2.35 -12.19
C GLU A 282 10.45 3.67 -11.73
N LEU A 283 11.22 4.76 -11.74
CA LEU A 283 10.68 6.10 -11.45
C LEU A 283 9.59 6.52 -12.44
N VAL A 284 9.76 6.29 -13.74
CA VAL A 284 8.69 6.58 -14.72
C VAL A 284 7.41 5.80 -14.38
N GLY A 285 7.52 4.50 -14.11
CA GLY A 285 6.37 3.67 -13.74
C GLY A 285 5.68 4.12 -12.46
N GLN A 286 6.45 4.43 -11.41
CA GLN A 286 5.90 4.97 -10.16
C GLN A 286 5.29 6.35 -10.34
N GLY A 287 5.90 7.23 -11.14
CA GLY A 287 5.37 8.55 -11.43
C GLY A 287 4.00 8.46 -12.09
N LEU A 288 3.88 7.61 -13.13
CA LEU A 288 2.60 7.34 -13.79
C LEU A 288 1.58 6.71 -12.83
N ALA A 289 2.00 5.78 -11.99
CA ALA A 289 1.14 5.15 -10.99
C ALA A 289 0.60 6.16 -9.96
N ASN A 290 1.44 7.09 -9.52
CA ASN A 290 1.09 8.15 -8.57
C ASN A 290 0.29 9.30 -9.20
N VAL A 291 0.27 9.44 -10.53
CA VAL A 291 -0.72 10.29 -11.21
C VAL A 291 -2.05 9.55 -11.35
N ALA A 292 -2.03 8.30 -11.80
CA ALA A 292 -3.23 7.54 -12.14
C ALA A 292 -4.06 7.13 -10.92
N ALA A 293 -3.43 6.63 -9.85
CA ALA A 293 -4.16 6.13 -8.69
C ALA A 293 -4.96 7.22 -7.96
N PRO A 294 -4.38 8.40 -7.61
CA PRO A 294 -5.16 9.44 -6.95
C PRO A 294 -6.28 10.02 -7.82
N LEU A 295 -6.05 10.17 -9.13
CA LEU A 295 -7.11 10.60 -10.07
C LEU A 295 -8.26 9.60 -10.17
N LEU A 296 -8.06 8.34 -9.82
CA LEU A 296 -9.12 7.32 -9.78
C LEU A 296 -9.70 7.12 -8.36
N GLY A 297 -9.42 8.03 -7.42
CA GLY A 297 -9.91 7.93 -6.04
C GLY A 297 -9.06 7.01 -5.14
N GLY A 298 -7.83 6.71 -5.57
CA GLY A 298 -6.81 6.08 -4.74
C GLY A 298 -5.97 7.10 -3.97
N MET A 299 -4.85 6.63 -3.46
CA MET A 299 -3.82 7.38 -2.76
C MET A 299 -2.46 7.15 -3.46
N PRO A 300 -1.46 8.00 -3.19
CA PRO A 300 -0.09 7.74 -3.59
C PRO A 300 0.40 6.33 -3.19
N ALA A 301 1.26 5.77 -4.03
CA ALA A 301 1.73 4.39 -3.96
C ALA A 301 3.25 4.31 -4.11
N THR A 302 3.82 3.20 -3.62
CA THR A 302 5.25 2.90 -3.75
C THR A 302 5.42 1.40 -4.02
N GLY A 303 6.64 0.96 -4.34
CA GLY A 303 7.00 -0.45 -4.33
C GLY A 303 7.04 -1.03 -2.92
N ALA A 304 6.25 -2.06 -2.64
CA ALA A 304 6.15 -2.61 -1.29
C ALA A 304 7.09 -3.81 -1.09
N ILE A 305 8.15 -3.63 -0.29
CA ILE A 305 9.18 -4.68 -0.04
C ILE A 305 8.55 -6.01 0.36
N ALA A 306 7.61 -6.01 1.31
CA ALA A 306 6.97 -7.24 1.81
C ALA A 306 6.15 -7.96 0.72
N ARG A 307 5.41 -7.23 -0.11
CA ARG A 307 4.60 -7.82 -1.19
C ARG A 307 5.49 -8.38 -2.29
N THR A 308 6.51 -7.62 -2.67
CA THR A 308 7.51 -8.06 -3.65
C THR A 308 8.24 -9.30 -3.16
N ALA A 309 8.60 -9.37 -1.88
CA ALA A 309 9.24 -10.55 -1.29
C ALA A 309 8.33 -11.79 -1.34
N VAL A 310 7.03 -11.64 -1.05
CA VAL A 310 6.04 -12.73 -1.21
C VAL A 310 5.92 -13.12 -2.68
N ASN A 311 5.89 -12.15 -3.60
CA ASN A 311 5.79 -12.40 -5.04
C ASN A 311 6.94 -13.27 -5.55
N VAL A 312 8.17 -12.87 -5.21
CA VAL A 312 9.38 -13.59 -5.61
C VAL A 312 9.44 -14.97 -5.00
N ARG A 313 9.12 -15.11 -3.70
CA ARG A 313 9.08 -16.42 -3.01
C ARG A 313 8.00 -17.36 -3.56
N ALA A 314 6.91 -16.80 -4.08
CA ALA A 314 5.85 -17.56 -4.75
C ALA A 314 6.22 -17.95 -6.19
N GLY A 315 7.40 -17.57 -6.68
CA GLY A 315 7.93 -17.98 -7.99
C GLY A 315 7.66 -17.00 -9.13
N ALA A 316 7.36 -15.73 -8.82
CA ALA A 316 7.26 -14.68 -9.83
C ALA A 316 8.59 -14.49 -10.56
N ARG A 317 8.51 -14.38 -11.89
CA ARG A 317 9.63 -14.15 -12.80
C ARG A 317 9.35 -13.04 -13.81
N THR A 318 8.07 -12.72 -14.04
CA THR A 318 7.66 -11.67 -14.98
C THR A 318 6.58 -10.77 -14.41
N ARG A 319 6.35 -9.65 -15.11
CA ARG A 319 5.34 -8.64 -14.77
C ARG A 319 3.92 -9.19 -14.73
N LEU A 320 3.68 -10.34 -15.35
CA LEU A 320 2.39 -11.02 -15.29
C LEU A 320 1.96 -11.29 -13.84
N ALA A 321 2.89 -11.54 -12.92
CA ALA A 321 2.54 -11.76 -11.51
C ALA A 321 1.88 -10.54 -10.87
N ALA A 322 2.46 -9.35 -11.06
CA ALA A 322 1.89 -8.10 -10.54
C ALA A 322 0.60 -7.70 -11.27
N ILE A 323 0.49 -7.97 -12.58
CA ILE A 323 -0.75 -7.78 -13.35
C ILE A 323 -1.86 -8.72 -12.83
N THR A 324 -1.52 -9.98 -12.57
CA THR A 324 -2.45 -10.98 -12.00
C THR A 324 -2.89 -10.57 -10.60
N HIS A 325 -1.98 -10.04 -9.77
CA HIS A 325 -2.31 -9.47 -8.47
C HIS A 325 -3.40 -8.39 -8.58
N ALA A 326 -3.25 -7.42 -9.49
CA ALA A 326 -4.27 -6.39 -9.71
C ALA A 326 -5.61 -6.98 -10.18
N ALA A 327 -5.58 -7.96 -11.09
CA ALA A 327 -6.78 -8.65 -11.57
C ALA A 327 -7.50 -9.42 -10.46
N VAL A 328 -6.75 -10.11 -9.59
CA VAL A 328 -7.29 -10.83 -8.43
C VAL A 328 -7.98 -9.86 -7.47
N LEU A 329 -7.37 -8.70 -7.21
CA LEU A 329 -8.01 -7.68 -6.37
C LEU A 329 -9.32 -7.18 -7.00
N VAL A 330 -9.36 -6.91 -8.31
CA VAL A 330 -10.61 -6.54 -9.02
C VAL A 330 -11.69 -7.61 -8.82
N VAL A 331 -11.36 -8.89 -9.00
CA VAL A 331 -12.32 -9.98 -8.78
C VAL A 331 -12.83 -10.01 -7.34
N ILE A 332 -11.94 -9.83 -6.36
CA ILE A 332 -12.30 -9.77 -4.94
C ILE A 332 -13.23 -8.59 -4.64
N VAL A 333 -13.00 -7.41 -5.24
CA VAL A 333 -13.89 -6.25 -5.07
C VAL A 333 -15.29 -6.57 -5.57
N LEU A 334 -15.38 -7.10 -6.80
CA LEU A 334 -16.65 -7.34 -7.48
C LEU A 334 -17.45 -8.49 -6.87
N ALA A 335 -16.77 -9.54 -6.40
CA ALA A 335 -17.42 -10.75 -5.88
C ALA A 335 -17.47 -10.84 -4.34
N GLY A 336 -16.60 -10.10 -3.63
CA GLY A 336 -16.34 -10.27 -2.19
C GLY A 336 -16.65 -9.05 -1.32
N SER A 337 -17.19 -7.96 -1.88
CA SER A 337 -17.46 -6.71 -1.15
C SER A 337 -18.27 -6.92 0.14
N GLY A 338 -19.29 -7.77 0.10
CA GLY A 338 -20.14 -8.08 1.26
C GLY A 338 -19.42 -8.84 2.38
N LEU A 339 -18.42 -9.67 2.05
CA LEU A 339 -17.59 -10.34 3.06
C LEU A 339 -16.59 -9.35 3.66
N VAL A 340 -15.93 -8.55 2.82
CA VAL A 340 -14.93 -7.58 3.26
C VAL A 340 -15.54 -6.52 4.17
N ALA A 341 -16.80 -6.14 3.94
CA ALA A 341 -17.52 -5.18 4.77
C ALA A 341 -17.66 -5.59 6.25
N ARG A 342 -17.62 -6.90 6.55
CA ARG A 342 -17.79 -7.45 7.91
C ARG A 342 -16.49 -7.57 8.70
N ILE A 343 -15.36 -7.25 8.08
CA ILE A 343 -14.05 -7.36 8.74
C ILE A 343 -13.98 -6.33 9.89
N PRO A 344 -13.66 -6.75 11.13
CA PRO A 344 -13.42 -5.82 12.24
C PRO A 344 -12.23 -4.89 11.98
N LEU A 345 -12.28 -3.67 12.52
CA LEU A 345 -11.19 -2.69 12.40
C LEU A 345 -9.98 -2.98 13.31
N ALA A 346 -10.20 -3.72 14.41
CA ALA A 346 -9.19 -4.06 15.41
C ALA A 346 -8.27 -5.21 14.97
#